data_AF-A0A431M3R7-F1
#
_entry.id   AF-A0A431M3R7-F1
#
_cell.length_a   1.000
_cell.length_b   1.000
_cell.length_c   1.000
_cell.angle_alpha   90.00
_cell.angle_beta   90.00
_cell.angle_gamma   90.00
#
_symmetry.space_group_name_H-M   'P 1'
#
loop_
_entity.id
_entity.type
_entity.pdbx_description
1 polymer ?
#
loop_
_entity_poly.entity_id
_entity_poly.type
_entity_poly.pdbx_seq_one_letter_code
_entity_poly.pdbx_strand_id
1 'polypeptide(L)'
;MKRTIIAAQGEVRIYKIDALPTGMQTRKPELTKSGAAIISHSEQGHHHCVAGADVMERTDNVPAGMQVFYAIVKNATKLEQDAAVPHKSIPLEADSIYEMRVAREFDPFAEQARRVAD
;
A
#
# COMPACT_ATOMS: atom_id res chain seq x y z
N MET A 1 13.80 -11.31 -9.01
CA MET A 1 12.45 -10.71 -9.06
C MET A 1 12.50 -9.49 -9.95
N LYS A 2 11.71 -9.48 -11.02
CA LYS A 2 11.55 -8.34 -11.93
C LYS A 2 10.43 -7.43 -11.42
N ARG A 3 10.67 -6.11 -11.44
CA ARG A 3 9.67 -5.09 -11.11
C ARG A 3 9.37 -4.25 -12.36
N THR A 4 8.09 -4.10 -12.70
CA THR A 4 7.63 -3.22 -13.80
C THR A 4 6.71 -2.16 -13.22
N ILE A 5 7.01 -0.88 -13.45
CA ILE A 5 6.15 0.22 -12.98
C ILE A 5 4.87 0.21 -13.82
N ILE A 6 3.71 0.20 -13.17
CA ILE A 6 2.40 0.21 -13.83
C ILE A 6 1.72 1.56 -13.69
N ALA A 7 1.77 2.15 -12.49
CA ALA A 7 1.09 3.41 -12.21
C ALA A 7 1.63 4.08 -10.93
N ALA A 8 1.23 5.33 -10.72
CA ALA A 8 1.34 6.05 -9.47
C ALA A 8 0.06 6.88 -9.25
N GLN A 9 -0.41 6.95 -8.00
CA GLN A 9 -1.62 7.67 -7.63
C GLN A 9 -1.58 8.06 -6.15
N GLY A 10 -1.70 9.36 -5.86
CA GLY A 10 -1.41 9.90 -4.53
C GLY A 10 0.02 9.55 -4.10
N GLU A 11 0.22 9.13 -2.86
CA GLU A 11 1.50 8.61 -2.37
C GLU A 11 1.81 7.15 -2.78
N VAL A 12 0.90 6.46 -3.49
CA VAL A 12 1.03 5.05 -3.84
C VAL A 12 1.69 4.87 -5.21
N ARG A 13 2.84 4.19 -5.23
CA ARG A 13 3.50 3.73 -6.45
C ARG A 13 3.34 2.22 -6.62
N ILE A 14 2.88 1.80 -7.79
CA ILE A 14 2.49 0.41 -8.05
C ILE A 14 3.46 -0.23 -9.04
N TYR A 15 3.96 -1.41 -8.67
CA TYR A 15 4.79 -2.25 -9.49
C TYR A 15 4.11 -3.60 -9.70
N LYS A 16 4.10 -4.11 -10.93
CA LYS A 16 3.81 -5.53 -11.19
C LYS A 16 5.10 -6.33 -11.00
N ILE A 17 5.01 -7.43 -10.26
CA ILE A 17 6.15 -8.30 -9.94
C ILE A 17 5.86 -9.73 -10.37
N ASP A 18 6.92 -10.47 -10.69
CA ASP A 18 6.86 -11.86 -11.15
C ASP A 18 6.78 -12.90 -10.01
N ALA A 19 7.25 -12.53 -8.82
CA ALA A 19 7.20 -13.37 -7.62
C ALA A 19 7.25 -12.51 -6.36
N LEU A 20 6.75 -13.04 -5.23
CA LEU A 20 6.99 -12.43 -3.92
C LEU A 20 8.48 -12.58 -3.51
N PRO A 21 9.07 -11.60 -2.81
CA PRO A 21 10.38 -11.80 -2.19
C PRO A 21 10.36 -12.92 -1.15
N THR A 22 11.44 -13.67 -1.07
CA THR A 22 11.59 -14.78 -0.10
C THR A 22 11.93 -14.27 1.29
N GLY A 23 11.40 -14.94 2.33
CA GLY A 23 11.78 -14.67 3.72
C GLY A 23 11.25 -13.36 4.30
N MET A 24 10.23 -12.76 3.68
CA MET A 24 9.60 -11.54 4.23
C MET A 24 8.83 -11.84 5.49
N GLN A 25 8.83 -10.87 6.40
CA GLN A 25 7.89 -10.82 7.51
C GLN A 25 6.74 -9.90 7.10
N THR A 26 5.53 -10.37 7.32
CA THR A 26 4.33 -9.67 6.92
C THR A 26 3.28 -9.69 8.01
N ARG A 27 2.43 -8.68 8.01
CA ARG A 27 1.17 -8.66 8.77
C ARG A 27 -0.01 -8.45 7.84
N LYS A 28 -1.21 -8.71 8.34
CA LYS A 28 -2.44 -8.33 7.63
C LYS A 28 -2.55 -6.80 7.61
N PRO A 29 -2.94 -6.20 6.48
CA PRO A 29 -3.22 -4.76 6.40
C PRO A 29 -4.48 -4.42 7.21
N GLU A 30 -4.68 -3.13 7.43
CA GLU A 30 -5.98 -2.64 7.88
C GLU A 30 -7.05 -2.89 6.81
N LEU A 31 -8.28 -3.17 7.25
CA LEU A 31 -9.41 -3.39 6.36
C LEU A 31 -10.48 -2.32 6.60
N THR A 32 -11.08 -1.86 5.51
CA THR A 32 -12.32 -1.10 5.56
C THR A 32 -13.47 -1.93 6.15
N LYS A 33 -14.59 -1.28 6.51
CA LYS A 33 -15.81 -1.97 6.99
C LYS A 33 -16.37 -3.00 6.00
N SER A 34 -16.13 -2.82 4.70
CA SER A 34 -16.53 -3.76 3.64
C SER A 34 -15.51 -4.89 3.40
N GLY A 35 -14.39 -4.89 4.13
CA GLY A 35 -13.34 -5.91 4.02
C GLY A 35 -12.29 -5.63 2.93
N ALA A 36 -12.32 -4.48 2.26
CA ALA A 36 -11.25 -4.08 1.34
C ALA A 36 -9.98 -3.70 2.11
N ALA A 37 -8.82 -4.13 1.64
CA ALA A 37 -7.53 -3.81 2.25
C ALA A 37 -7.14 -2.35 2.00
N ILE A 38 -6.79 -1.64 3.06
CA ILE A 38 -6.32 -0.25 3.00
C ILE A 38 -4.83 -0.27 2.69
N ILE A 39 -4.45 0.40 1.60
CA ILE A 39 -3.07 0.53 1.13
C ILE A 39 -2.47 1.84 1.62
N SER A 40 -3.22 2.93 1.60
CA SER A 40 -2.74 4.22 2.11
C SER A 40 -3.86 5.06 2.66
N HIS A 41 -3.49 6.06 3.48
CA HIS A 41 -4.39 7.02 4.08
C HIS A 41 -4.01 8.41 3.57
N SER A 42 -4.94 9.07 2.90
CA SER A 42 -4.80 10.47 2.52
C SER A 42 -5.01 11.39 3.73
N GLU A 43 -4.46 12.60 3.65
CA GLU A 43 -4.61 13.66 4.66
C GLU A 43 -6.08 14.06 4.90
N GLN A 44 -6.96 13.84 3.92
CA GLN A 44 -8.38 14.17 4.01
C GLN A 44 -9.23 13.01 4.59
N GLY A 45 -8.59 11.92 5.03
CA GLY A 45 -9.28 10.77 5.64
C GLY A 45 -9.88 9.79 4.63
N HIS A 46 -9.56 9.94 3.35
CA HIS A 46 -9.85 8.92 2.33
C HIS A 46 -8.69 7.93 2.22
N HIS A 47 -8.97 6.74 1.74
CA HIS A 47 -8.08 5.60 1.65
C HIS A 47 -7.98 5.12 0.22
N HIS A 48 -6.78 4.69 -0.18
CA HIS A 48 -6.63 3.83 -1.36
C HIS A 48 -6.82 2.38 -0.92
N CYS A 49 -7.77 1.70 -1.54
CA CYS A 49 -8.21 0.37 -1.12
C CYS A 49 -8.14 -0.63 -2.27
N VAL A 50 -7.88 -1.89 -1.93
CA VAL A 50 -7.96 -3.03 -2.84
C VAL A 50 -8.93 -4.07 -2.27
N ALA A 51 -10.01 -4.34 -2.99
CA ALA A 51 -10.96 -5.40 -2.65
C ALA A 51 -10.66 -6.69 -3.42
N GLY A 52 -10.94 -7.84 -2.81
CA GLY A 52 -10.90 -9.14 -3.50
C GLY A 52 -9.50 -9.67 -3.85
N ALA A 53 -8.44 -9.08 -3.30
CA ALA A 53 -7.06 -9.58 -3.39
C ALA A 53 -6.56 -10.05 -2.02
N ASP A 54 -5.60 -10.97 -2.01
CA ASP A 54 -4.86 -11.33 -0.79
C ASP A 54 -3.73 -10.31 -0.60
N VAL A 55 -3.90 -9.42 0.37
CA VAL A 55 -3.00 -8.29 0.61
C VAL A 55 -2.24 -8.51 1.91
N MET A 56 -0.94 -8.25 1.86
CA MET A 56 -0.01 -8.34 2.98
C MET A 56 0.82 -7.06 3.09
N GLU A 57 0.98 -6.55 4.31
CA GLU A 57 1.91 -5.45 4.60
C GLU A 57 3.25 -6.04 5.03
N ARG A 58 4.34 -5.60 4.41
CA ARG A 58 5.69 -5.99 4.81
C ARG A 58 6.13 -5.21 6.05
N THR A 59 6.72 -5.90 7.01
CA THR A 59 7.17 -5.31 8.28
C THR A 59 8.68 -5.36 8.47
N ASP A 60 9.40 -6.17 7.69
CA ASP A 60 10.86 -6.25 7.71
C ASP A 60 11.49 -5.42 6.59
N ASN A 61 12.66 -4.81 6.84
CA ASN A 61 13.46 -4.14 5.81
C ASN A 61 12.68 -3.08 4.98
N VAL A 62 11.72 -2.42 5.63
CA VAL A 62 10.97 -1.30 5.06
C VAL A 62 11.59 0.01 5.59
N PRO A 63 11.94 0.99 4.74
CA PRO A 63 12.42 2.29 5.18
C PRO A 63 11.43 3.00 6.11
N ALA A 64 11.91 3.72 7.13
CA ALA A 64 11.06 4.33 8.17
C ALA A 64 9.97 5.27 7.62
N GLY A 65 10.23 5.94 6.49
CA GLY A 65 9.26 6.80 5.79
C GLY A 65 8.45 6.09 4.70
N MET A 66 8.32 4.77 4.74
CA MET A 66 7.64 4.01 3.69
C MET A 66 6.79 2.89 4.29
N GLN A 67 5.71 2.54 3.58
CA GLN A 67 5.09 1.22 3.72
C GLN A 67 5.16 0.47 2.40
N VAL A 68 5.21 -0.85 2.50
CA VAL A 68 5.21 -1.74 1.33
C VAL A 68 4.13 -2.78 1.52
N PHE A 69 3.24 -2.88 0.55
CA PHE A 69 2.21 -3.89 0.49
C PHE A 69 2.44 -4.80 -0.72
N TYR A 70 2.07 -6.07 -0.59
CA TYR A 70 1.94 -6.98 -1.71
C TYR A 70 0.49 -7.41 -1.86
N ALA A 71 -0.02 -7.35 -3.08
CA ALA A 71 -1.36 -7.82 -3.42
C ALA A 71 -1.25 -9.00 -4.40
N ILE A 72 -1.74 -10.17 -4.00
CA ILE A 72 -1.89 -11.33 -4.87
C ILE A 72 -3.31 -11.29 -5.44
N VAL A 73 -3.41 -11.04 -6.74
CA VAL A 73 -4.66 -10.79 -7.45
C VAL A 73 -5.02 -12.03 -8.25
N LYS A 74 -5.93 -12.86 -7.71
CA LYS A 74 -6.43 -14.07 -8.40
C LYS A 74 -7.50 -13.73 -9.43
N ASN A 75 -8.40 -12.81 -9.08
CA ASN A 75 -9.43 -12.30 -9.98
C ASN A 75 -9.19 -10.82 -10.24
N ALA A 76 -9.44 -10.35 -11.46
CA ALA A 76 -9.24 -8.96 -11.82
C ALA A 76 -9.98 -8.02 -10.85
N THR A 77 -9.27 -7.00 -10.38
CA THR A 77 -9.77 -6.01 -9.41
C THR A 77 -9.15 -4.64 -9.72
N LYS A 78 -9.16 -3.72 -8.77
CA LYS A 78 -8.63 -2.36 -8.91
C LYS A 78 -8.13 -1.81 -7.58
N LEU A 79 -7.19 -0.87 -7.67
CA LEU A 79 -6.93 0.10 -6.62
C LEU A 79 -7.86 1.29 -6.83
N GLU A 80 -8.66 1.62 -5.83
CA GLU A 80 -9.59 2.74 -5.88
C GLU A 80 -9.56 3.56 -4.59
N GLN A 81 -10.05 4.80 -4.66
CA GLN A 81 -10.16 5.67 -3.50
C GLN A 81 -11.58 5.59 -2.91
N ASP A 82 -11.73 5.49 -1.60
CA ASP A 82 -13.03 5.48 -0.91
C ASP A 82 -13.58 6.91 -0.64
N ALA A 83 -13.53 7.76 -1.66
CA ALA A 83 -14.07 9.12 -1.60
C ALA A 83 -15.46 9.21 -2.24
N ALA A 84 -16.24 10.23 -1.89
CA ALA A 84 -17.54 10.50 -2.54
C ALA A 84 -17.39 10.82 -4.03
N VAL A 85 -16.27 11.47 -4.41
CA VAL A 85 -15.88 11.72 -5.79
C VAL A 85 -14.44 11.22 -5.97
N PRO A 86 -14.25 9.92 -6.23
CA PRO A 86 -12.91 9.36 -6.35
C PRO A 86 -12.30 9.73 -7.70
N HIS A 87 -10.98 9.89 -7.73
CA HIS A 87 -10.26 9.94 -9.00
C HIS A 87 -10.31 8.57 -9.71
N LYS A 88 -9.75 8.50 -10.93
CA LYS A 88 -9.69 7.28 -11.74
C LYS A 88 -9.08 6.12 -10.93
N SER A 89 -9.63 4.92 -11.07
CA SER A 89 -9.09 3.71 -10.47
C SER A 89 -7.98 3.10 -11.33
N ILE A 90 -7.08 2.33 -10.70
CA ILE A 90 -6.02 1.61 -11.39
C ILE A 90 -6.42 0.13 -11.50
N PRO A 91 -6.59 -0.42 -12.71
CA PRO A 91 -6.92 -1.83 -12.87
C PRO A 91 -5.76 -2.71 -12.41
N LEU A 92 -6.09 -3.78 -11.69
CA LEU A 92 -5.19 -4.83 -11.28
C LEU A 92 -5.61 -6.11 -11.98
N GLU A 93 -4.80 -6.57 -12.92
CA GLU A 93 -5.06 -7.76 -13.72
C GLU A 93 -5.13 -9.03 -12.87
N ALA A 94 -5.92 -10.01 -13.33
CA ALA A 94 -5.95 -11.34 -12.75
C ALA A 94 -4.60 -12.06 -12.85
N ASP A 95 -4.44 -13.11 -12.05
CA ASP A 95 -3.23 -13.96 -11.99
C ASP A 95 -1.92 -13.17 -11.89
N SER A 96 -1.93 -12.08 -11.12
CA SER A 96 -0.82 -11.13 -11.04
C SER A 96 -0.49 -10.77 -9.59
N ILE A 97 0.76 -10.37 -9.37
CA ILE A 97 1.25 -9.90 -8.06
C ILE A 97 1.68 -8.44 -8.21
N TYR A 98 1.26 -7.61 -7.27
CA TYR A 98 1.62 -6.20 -7.23
C TYR A 98 2.36 -5.85 -5.95
N GLU A 99 3.43 -5.07 -6.06
CA GLU A 99 4.11 -4.40 -4.96
C GLU A 99 3.65 -2.93 -4.95
N MET A 100 3.07 -2.48 -3.85
CA MET A 100 2.58 -1.11 -3.67
C MET A 100 3.42 -0.43 -2.60
N ARG A 101 4.10 0.65 -2.99
CA ARG A 101 4.94 1.45 -2.09
C ARG A 101 4.27 2.76 -1.78
N VAL A 102 4.18 3.07 -0.51
CA VAL A 102 3.49 4.25 0.02
C VAL A 102 4.51 5.12 0.70
N ALA A 103 4.72 6.32 0.19
CA ALA A 103 5.54 7.30 0.89
C ALA A 103 4.77 7.83 2.10
N ARG A 104 5.37 7.76 3.28
CA ARG A 104 4.85 8.43 4.47
C ARG A 104 5.67 9.68 4.72
N GLU A 105 5.02 10.70 5.24
CA GLU A 105 5.73 11.85 5.79
C GLU A 105 6.61 11.33 6.93
N PHE A 106 7.92 11.56 6.80
CA PHE A 106 8.90 11.19 7.81
C PHE A 106 9.41 12.48 8.42
N ASP A 107 8.99 12.76 9.64
CA ASP A 107 9.52 13.87 10.44
C ASP A 107 10.71 13.36 11.28
N PRO A 108 11.97 13.65 10.88
CA PRO A 108 13.15 13.21 11.61
C PRO A 108 13.30 13.90 12.99
N PHE A 109 12.56 14.99 13.24
CA PHE A 109 12.62 15.76 14.47
C PHE A 109 11.52 15.37 15.47
N ALA A 110 10.49 14.62 15.05
CA ALA A 110 9.39 14.21 15.91
C ALA A 110 9.84 13.44 17.17
N GLU A 111 10.89 12.63 17.07
CA GLU A 111 11.46 11.91 18.22
C GLU A 111 12.28 12.85 19.13
N GLN A 112 12.97 13.83 18.56
CA GLN A 112 13.72 14.84 19.33
C GLN A 112 12.77 15.76 20.10
N ALA A 113 11.66 16.16 19.48
CA ALA A 113 10.64 17.00 20.13
C ALA A 113 10.00 16.32 21.35
N ARG A 114 9.79 14.99 21.32
CA ARG A 114 9.29 14.23 22.49
C ARG A 114 10.28 14.21 23.65
N ARG A 115 11.59 14.16 23.37
CA ARG A 115 12.63 14.10 24.42
C ARG A 115 12.88 15.43 25.12
N VAL A 116 12.48 16.55 24.53
CA VAL A 116 12.65 17.90 25.11
C VAL A 116 11.45 18.29 26.00
N ALA A 117 10.36 17.52 25.92
CA ALA A 117 9.14 17.76 26.70
C ALA A 117 9.06 16.96 28.02
N ASP A 118 10.00 16.05 28.27
CA ASP A 118 10.25 15.38 29.56
C ASP A 118 11.41 16.07 30.31
#